data_AF-B5X0Y2-F1
#
_entry.id   AF-B5X0Y2-F1
#
_cell.length_a   1.000
_cell.length_b   1.000
_cell.length_c   1.000
_cell.angle_alpha   90.00
_cell.angle_beta   90.00
_cell.angle_gamma   90.00
#
_symmetry.space_group_name_H-M   'P 1'
#
loop_
_entity.id
_entity.type
_entity.pdbx_description
1 polymer ?
#
loop_
_entity_poly.entity_id
_entity_poly.type
_entity_poly.pdbx_seq_one_letter_code
_entity_poly.pdbx_strand_id
1 'polypeptide(L)'
;MLDFAIFAVTFVIFLVGAVLYLYPSSRSASGIPGLNPTEEKDGNLQDIVNRGSLHEFLASLHGQFGPVASFWFGGRPVVSLGSVDQLRQHINPNRTTDSFETMLKSLLGYQSGTGGGATEAVMRKKLYESAVNNTLEKNFPMLLKLVEELVGKWQSFPKDQHTPLCAHLQGLAMKAVTQLALGDRFRNDAEVIGFRKNHEAIWSEIGKGYLDGSMEKSSIRKEHYESALAEMETVLMSVAKDRKGQRSQTAFVDTLLQSNLTERQVMEDSMVFTLAGCVITANLCIWAVHFLSTSEDVQEKLHQELEDVLGSEPVSLDKIPQLRYFQQVLNETVRTAKLTPIAARLQENEGKVDQHIIPKETLVIYALGVVLQDADTWSCPYKFDPDRFTEDSARKSFSLLGFSGNQACPELRFAYTVATVVLSTVVRQLKLYQVKGQVVEARSELVSTPKDDTWITVSRRS
;
A
#
# COMPACT_ATOMS: atom_id res chain seq x y z
N MET A 1 38.16 21.29 -23.30
CA MET A 1 37.05 20.41 -22.85
C MET A 1 37.48 19.38 -21.81
N LEU A 2 38.77 18.97 -21.75
CA LEU A 2 39.28 18.11 -20.68
C LEU A 2 39.46 18.87 -19.34
N ASP A 3 39.83 20.15 -19.38
CA ASP A 3 40.06 20.96 -18.16
C ASP A 3 38.76 21.32 -17.40
N PHE A 4 37.63 21.40 -18.10
CA PHE A 4 36.32 21.64 -17.49
C PHE A 4 35.77 20.38 -16.79
N ALA A 5 36.11 19.20 -17.30
CA ALA A 5 35.76 17.92 -16.67
C ALA A 5 36.60 17.67 -15.40
N ILE A 6 37.89 18.04 -15.42
CA ILE A 6 38.77 17.95 -14.25
C ILE A 6 38.31 18.95 -13.18
N PHE A 7 37.97 20.20 -13.55
CA PHE A 7 37.44 21.18 -12.58
C PHE A 7 36.10 20.73 -11.97
N ALA A 8 35.18 20.17 -12.77
CA ALA A 8 33.90 19.68 -12.28
C ALA A 8 34.04 18.48 -11.32
N VAL A 9 34.93 17.52 -11.63
CA VAL A 9 35.18 16.37 -10.76
C VAL A 9 35.88 16.79 -9.46
N THR A 10 36.87 17.70 -9.54
CA THR A 10 37.60 18.18 -8.35
C THR A 10 36.72 19.07 -7.46
N PHE A 11 35.82 19.87 -8.06
CA PHE A 11 34.84 20.69 -7.35
C PHE A 11 33.76 19.85 -6.67
N VAL A 12 33.29 18.76 -7.29
CA VAL A 12 32.33 17.83 -6.68
C VAL A 12 32.97 17.04 -5.54
N ILE A 13 34.22 16.58 -5.68
CA ILE A 13 34.93 15.89 -4.58
C ILE A 13 35.19 16.85 -3.41
N PHE A 14 35.55 18.11 -3.68
CA PHE A 14 35.71 19.13 -2.66
C PHE A 14 34.38 19.50 -1.97
N LEU A 15 33.27 19.57 -2.73
CA LEU A 15 31.95 19.89 -2.20
C LEU A 15 31.36 18.73 -1.39
N VAL A 16 31.60 17.48 -1.80
CA VAL A 16 31.27 16.27 -1.01
C VAL A 16 32.13 16.20 0.25
N GLY A 17 33.44 16.45 0.16
CA GLY A 17 34.34 16.54 1.32
C GLY A 17 33.95 17.66 2.29
N ALA A 18 33.53 18.82 1.78
CA ALA A 18 33.06 19.95 2.58
C ALA A 18 31.69 19.68 3.21
N VAL A 19 30.77 18.97 2.54
CA VAL A 19 29.49 18.53 3.13
C VAL A 19 29.73 17.49 4.23
N LEU A 20 30.67 16.56 4.05
CA LEU A 20 31.06 15.58 5.07
C LEU A 20 31.81 16.21 6.26
N TYR A 21 32.55 17.32 6.04
CA TYR A 21 33.33 18.03 7.07
C TYR A 21 32.52 19.11 7.82
N LEU A 22 31.59 19.80 7.15
CA LEU A 22 30.78 20.89 7.72
C LEU A 22 29.42 20.43 8.28
N TYR A 23 28.95 19.23 7.92
CA TYR A 23 27.78 18.58 8.53
C TYR A 23 28.20 17.29 9.24
N PRO A 24 28.70 17.36 10.49
CA PRO A 24 28.97 16.15 11.25
C PRO A 24 27.65 15.44 11.52
N SER A 25 27.49 14.25 10.94
CA SER A 25 26.47 13.28 11.32
C SER A 25 26.72 12.87 12.76
N SER A 26 26.09 13.56 13.71
CA SER A 26 26.34 13.35 15.14
C SER A 26 25.14 13.67 16.01
N ARG A 27 24.03 12.99 15.75
CA ARG A 27 23.24 12.38 16.83
C ARG A 27 22.79 11.02 16.34
N SER A 28 23.61 9.98 16.56
CA SER A 28 23.08 8.63 16.54
C SER A 28 21.93 8.56 17.54
N ALA A 29 20.91 7.74 17.28
CA ALA A 29 19.91 7.39 18.28
C ALA A 29 20.60 6.57 19.40
N SER A 30 21.39 7.26 20.22
CA SER A 30 22.27 6.68 21.22
C SER A 30 21.44 5.96 22.28
N GLY A 31 21.82 4.72 22.58
CA GLY A 31 21.18 3.90 23.60
C GLY A 31 19.97 3.10 23.14
N ILE A 32 19.55 3.17 21.87
CA ILE A 32 18.55 2.24 21.32
C ILE A 32 19.25 0.92 20.96
N PRO A 33 18.83 -0.24 21.48
CA PRO A 33 19.44 -1.52 21.13
C PRO A 33 19.24 -1.83 19.64
N GLY A 34 20.19 -2.50 18.99
CA GLY A 34 20.09 -2.71 17.55
C GLY A 34 21.36 -3.28 16.91
N LEU A 35 21.31 -3.36 15.58
CA LEU A 35 22.45 -3.80 14.77
C LEU A 35 23.35 -2.62 14.41
N ASN A 36 24.66 -2.87 14.49
CA ASN A 36 25.65 -2.02 13.84
C ASN A 36 25.62 -2.26 12.32
N PRO A 37 26.10 -1.29 11.50
CA PRO A 37 26.13 -1.48 10.06
C PRO A 37 27.06 -2.66 9.72
N THR A 38 26.58 -3.58 8.88
CA THR A 38 27.39 -4.68 8.36
C THR A 38 28.43 -4.18 7.36
N GLU A 39 28.07 -3.17 6.57
CA GLU A 39 28.98 -2.44 5.69
C GLU A 39 28.86 -0.93 5.92
N GLU A 40 29.98 -0.21 5.91
CA GLU A 40 30.01 1.23 6.19
C GLU A 40 29.17 2.06 5.20
N LYS A 41 29.21 1.67 3.92
CA LYS A 41 28.51 2.40 2.85
C LYS A 41 27.02 2.06 2.81
N ASP A 42 26.68 0.79 2.93
CA ASP A 42 25.34 0.26 2.64
C ASP A 42 24.54 -0.06 3.92
N GLY A 43 25.15 0.06 5.10
CA GLY A 43 24.51 -0.20 6.39
C GLY A 43 24.21 -1.68 6.58
N ASN A 44 22.95 -2.00 6.86
CA ASN A 44 22.43 -3.38 7.00
C ASN A 44 21.71 -3.89 5.75
N LEU A 45 21.94 -3.27 4.58
CA LEU A 45 21.28 -3.68 3.34
C LEU A 45 21.48 -5.18 3.05
N GLN A 46 22.70 -5.69 3.17
CA GLN A 46 22.98 -7.11 2.93
C GLN A 46 22.24 -8.03 3.91
N ASP A 47 22.03 -7.60 5.17
CA ASP A 47 21.25 -8.35 6.16
C ASP A 47 19.77 -8.43 5.75
N ILE A 48 19.24 -7.33 5.21
CA ILE A 48 17.87 -7.27 4.67
C ILE A 48 17.72 -8.24 3.49
N VAL A 49 18.67 -8.22 2.54
CA VAL A 49 18.67 -9.15 1.39
C VAL A 49 18.74 -10.60 1.85
N ASN A 50 19.63 -10.92 2.79
CA ASN A 50 19.82 -12.29 3.29
C ASN A 50 18.57 -12.83 4.00
N ARG A 51 17.76 -11.96 4.62
CA ARG A 51 16.48 -12.31 5.24
C ARG A 51 15.34 -12.44 4.22
N GLY A 52 15.53 -11.98 2.99
CA GLY A 52 14.59 -12.09 1.88
C GLY A 52 13.63 -10.90 1.73
N SER A 53 13.41 -10.10 2.78
CA SER A 53 12.70 -8.82 2.69
C SER A 53 12.96 -7.94 3.91
N LEU A 54 12.63 -6.65 3.81
CA LEU A 54 12.67 -5.73 4.95
C LEU A 54 11.73 -6.19 6.07
N HIS A 55 10.55 -6.75 5.77
CA HIS A 55 9.64 -7.24 6.80
C HIS A 55 10.24 -8.41 7.60
N GLU A 56 10.81 -9.41 6.91
CA GLU A 56 11.44 -10.56 7.58
C GLU A 56 12.67 -10.15 8.39
N PHE A 57 13.43 -9.17 7.89
CA PHE A 57 14.51 -8.55 8.66
C PHE A 57 13.99 -7.87 9.94
N LEU A 58 12.94 -7.06 9.84
CA LEU A 58 12.36 -6.37 11.00
C LEU A 58 11.76 -7.35 12.02
N ALA A 59 11.13 -8.44 11.57
CA ALA A 59 10.65 -9.50 12.45
C ALA A 59 11.81 -10.14 13.23
N SER A 60 12.92 -10.45 12.56
CA SER A 60 14.13 -10.94 13.22
C SER A 60 14.75 -9.91 14.17
N LEU A 61 14.79 -8.63 13.78
CA LEU A 61 15.35 -7.54 14.56
C LEU A 61 14.57 -7.37 15.88
N HIS A 62 13.25 -7.31 15.80
CA HIS A 62 12.38 -7.16 16.97
C HIS A 62 12.36 -8.41 17.86
N GLY A 63 12.48 -9.61 17.28
CA GLY A 63 12.67 -10.83 18.05
C GLY A 63 13.95 -10.85 18.88
N GLN A 64 14.99 -10.12 18.45
CA GLN A 64 16.28 -10.05 19.15
C GLN A 64 16.40 -8.87 20.11
N PHE A 65 15.95 -7.67 19.73
CA PHE A 65 16.21 -6.43 20.45
C PHE A 65 14.98 -5.85 21.17
N GLY A 66 13.81 -6.48 21.01
CA GLY A 66 12.56 -6.02 21.62
C GLY A 66 11.84 -4.95 20.80
N PRO A 67 10.91 -4.20 21.40
CA PRO A 67 9.93 -3.39 20.66
C PRO A 67 10.48 -2.06 20.12
N VAL A 68 11.63 -1.57 20.63
CA VAL A 68 12.37 -0.43 20.07
C VAL A 68 13.73 -0.95 19.65
N ALA A 69 14.02 -0.94 18.35
CA ALA A 69 15.28 -1.42 17.81
C ALA A 69 15.89 -0.41 16.85
N SER A 70 17.19 -0.49 16.62
CA SER A 70 17.88 0.31 15.61
C SER A 70 18.65 -0.55 14.62
N PHE A 71 18.83 -0.02 13.41
CA PHE A 71 19.68 -0.58 12.36
C PHE A 71 20.14 0.57 11.45
N TRP A 72 20.89 0.25 10.40
CA TRP A 72 21.47 1.24 9.49
C TRP A 72 20.99 1.03 8.06
N PHE A 73 20.60 2.12 7.40
CA PHE A 73 20.31 2.13 5.97
C PHE A 73 21.27 3.10 5.30
N GLY A 74 22.25 2.55 4.57
CA GLY A 74 23.47 3.29 4.23
C GLY A 74 24.19 3.80 5.48
N GLY A 75 24.76 4.99 5.41
CA GLY A 75 25.40 5.65 6.56
C GLY A 75 24.45 6.32 7.56
N ARG A 76 23.14 6.04 7.53
CA ARG A 76 22.15 6.69 8.40
C ARG A 76 21.53 5.70 9.39
N PRO A 77 21.44 6.05 10.68
CA PRO A 77 20.71 5.24 11.66
C PRO A 77 19.20 5.33 11.40
N VAL A 78 18.55 4.18 11.53
CA VAL A 78 17.10 3.99 11.42
C VAL A 78 16.61 3.42 12.75
N VAL A 79 15.51 3.97 13.26
CA VAL A 79 14.82 3.41 14.43
C VAL A 79 13.61 2.64 13.94
N SER A 80 13.41 1.43 14.44
CA SER A 80 12.20 0.65 14.19
C SER A 80 11.40 0.43 15.47
N LEU A 81 10.08 0.58 15.34
CA LEU A 81 9.12 0.37 16.42
C LEU A 81 8.22 -0.82 16.08
N GLY A 82 8.14 -1.79 16.97
CA GLY A 82 7.57 -3.12 16.74
C GLY A 82 6.41 -3.50 17.67
N SER A 83 5.83 -2.55 18.42
CA SER A 83 4.65 -2.79 19.25
C SER A 83 3.63 -1.63 19.15
N VAL A 84 2.37 -1.90 19.49
CA VAL A 84 1.33 -0.87 19.53
C VAL A 84 1.67 0.24 20.53
N ASP A 85 2.26 -0.08 21.68
CA ASP A 85 2.52 0.88 22.74
C ASP A 85 3.61 1.89 22.36
N GLN A 86 4.72 1.42 21.79
CA GLN A 86 5.80 2.28 21.32
C GLN A 86 5.34 3.13 20.12
N LEU A 87 4.54 2.56 19.21
CA LEU A 87 3.91 3.33 18.12
C LEU A 87 3.00 4.42 18.68
N ARG A 88 2.17 4.12 19.69
CA ARG A 88 1.28 5.11 20.33
C ARG A 88 2.05 6.29 20.92
N GLN A 89 3.19 6.04 21.55
CA GLN A 89 4.04 7.09 22.11
C GLN A 89 4.65 7.98 21.03
N HIS A 90 5.00 7.40 19.87
CA HIS A 90 5.60 8.14 18.76
C HIS A 90 4.56 8.87 17.88
N ILE A 91 3.37 8.29 17.69
CA ILE A 91 2.36 8.85 16.79
C ILE A 91 1.91 10.22 17.33
N ASN A 92 2.21 11.27 16.56
CA ASN A 92 1.66 12.59 16.81
C ASN A 92 0.32 12.74 16.06
N PRO A 93 -0.82 12.81 16.77
CA PRO A 93 -2.14 12.89 16.15
C PRO A 93 -2.40 14.21 15.42
N ASN A 94 -1.58 15.24 15.67
CA ASN A 94 -1.71 16.56 15.04
C ASN A 94 -0.91 16.70 13.73
N ARG A 95 -0.23 15.63 13.28
CA ARG A 95 0.52 15.65 12.01
C ARG A 95 -0.32 15.15 10.83
N THR A 96 0.00 15.70 9.67
CA THR A 96 -0.88 15.71 8.50
C THR A 96 -0.33 14.91 7.33
N THR A 97 0.95 14.51 7.37
CA THR A 97 1.60 13.74 6.31
C THR A 97 1.27 12.24 6.41
N ASP A 98 0.81 11.67 5.30
CA ASP A 98 0.64 10.23 5.15
C ASP A 98 2.02 9.57 4.98
N SER A 99 2.37 8.66 5.90
CA SER A 99 3.64 7.96 5.93
C SER A 99 3.88 7.09 4.70
N PHE A 100 2.82 6.49 4.16
CA PHE A 100 2.90 5.64 2.98
C PHE A 100 3.08 6.49 1.72
N GLU A 101 2.28 7.55 1.56
CA GLU A 101 2.41 8.49 0.43
C GLU A 101 3.81 9.10 0.37
N THR A 102 4.33 9.56 1.52
CA THR A 102 5.65 10.20 1.61
C THR A 102 6.76 9.24 1.16
N MET A 103 6.69 7.99 1.63
CA MET A 103 7.63 6.94 1.23
C MET A 103 7.54 6.67 -0.28
N LEU A 104 6.33 6.49 -0.81
CA LEU A 104 6.12 6.18 -2.21
C LEU A 104 6.60 7.31 -3.13
N LYS A 105 6.28 8.57 -2.81
CA LYS A 105 6.78 9.74 -3.54
C LYS A 105 8.31 9.78 -3.56
N SER A 106 8.95 9.50 -2.43
CA SER A 106 10.42 9.44 -2.37
C SER A 106 11.01 8.33 -3.26
N LEU A 107 10.37 7.15 -3.32
CA LEU A 107 10.83 6.03 -4.17
C LEU A 107 10.62 6.32 -5.67
N LEU A 108 9.60 7.10 -6.00
CA LEU A 108 9.35 7.62 -7.36
C LEU A 108 10.26 8.79 -7.74
N GLY A 109 11.12 9.28 -6.83
CA GLY A 109 11.97 10.45 -7.06
C GLY A 109 11.22 11.78 -7.03
N TYR A 110 9.99 11.80 -6.53
CA TYR A 110 9.20 13.01 -6.35
C TYR A 110 9.59 13.71 -5.05
N GLN A 111 9.72 15.03 -5.10
CA GLN A 111 9.94 15.81 -3.90
C GLN A 111 8.62 15.83 -3.11
N SER A 112 8.61 15.25 -1.90
CA SER A 112 7.55 15.54 -0.93
C SER A 112 7.56 17.05 -0.72
N GLY A 113 6.49 17.75 -1.14
CA GLY A 113 6.46 19.21 -1.14
C GLY A 113 6.73 19.78 0.25
N THR A 114 8.00 20.10 0.54
CA THR A 114 8.44 20.79 1.76
C THR A 114 8.35 22.31 1.62
N GLY A 115 7.82 22.80 0.49
CA GLY A 115 7.67 24.23 0.22
C GLY A 115 6.42 24.87 0.84
N GLY A 116 5.44 24.06 1.26
CA GLY A 116 4.17 24.54 1.82
C GLY A 116 4.13 24.46 3.34
N GLY A 117 3.56 25.48 4.00
CA GLY A 117 3.32 25.44 5.45
C GLY A 117 2.34 24.34 5.85
N ALA A 118 2.24 24.01 7.15
CA ALA A 118 1.37 22.94 7.66
C ALA A 118 -0.09 23.03 7.16
N THR A 119 -0.62 24.24 7.00
CA THR A 119 -1.97 24.50 6.46
C THR A 119 -2.13 24.03 5.01
N GLU A 120 -1.12 24.23 4.17
CA GLU A 120 -1.15 23.81 2.76
C GLU A 120 -1.14 22.28 2.66
N ALA A 121 -0.34 21.61 3.48
CA ALA A 121 -0.33 20.14 3.57
C ALA A 121 -1.69 19.58 3.99
N VAL A 122 -2.38 20.20 4.96
CA VAL A 122 -3.75 19.82 5.36
C VAL A 122 -4.73 19.96 4.19
N MET A 123 -4.67 21.10 3.49
CA MET A 123 -5.57 21.37 2.36
C MET A 123 -5.31 20.41 1.21
N ARG A 124 -4.04 20.10 0.93
CA ARG A 124 -3.62 19.14 -0.09
C ARG A 124 -4.14 17.74 0.20
N LYS A 125 -4.00 17.27 1.44
CA LYS A 125 -4.53 15.98 1.89
C LYS A 125 -6.05 15.92 1.78
N LYS A 126 -6.77 16.95 2.26
CA LYS A 126 -8.24 17.00 2.15
C LYS A 126 -8.73 17.00 0.70
N LEU A 127 -8.03 17.72 -0.19
CA LEU A 127 -8.35 17.72 -1.60
C LEU A 127 -8.17 16.32 -2.22
N TYR A 128 -7.05 15.67 -1.92
CA TYR A 128 -6.76 14.31 -2.38
C TYR A 128 -7.83 13.32 -1.90
N GLU A 129 -8.13 13.31 -0.59
CA GLU A 129 -9.19 12.47 0.00
C GLU A 129 -10.56 12.75 -0.65
N SER A 130 -10.90 14.01 -0.86
CA SER A 130 -12.14 14.40 -1.53
C SER A 130 -12.17 13.88 -2.97
N ALA A 131 -11.08 13.98 -3.72
CA ALA A 131 -10.98 13.45 -5.07
C ALA A 131 -11.20 11.93 -5.11
N VAL A 132 -10.61 11.17 -4.18
CA VAL A 132 -10.80 9.72 -4.05
C VAL A 132 -12.27 9.38 -3.72
N ASN A 133 -12.87 10.06 -2.74
CA ASN A 133 -14.25 9.80 -2.35
C ASN A 133 -15.23 10.16 -3.48
N ASN A 134 -15.08 11.33 -4.08
CA ASN A 134 -15.96 11.82 -5.15
C ASN A 134 -15.94 10.90 -6.37
N THR A 135 -14.75 10.41 -6.77
CA THR A 135 -14.69 9.50 -7.92
C THR A 135 -15.39 8.19 -7.64
N LEU A 136 -15.23 7.67 -6.42
CA LEU A 136 -15.88 6.43 -6.01
C LEU A 136 -17.40 6.58 -6.01
N GLU A 137 -17.92 7.64 -5.40
CA GLU A 137 -19.36 7.90 -5.32
C GLU A 137 -19.99 8.03 -6.72
N LYS A 138 -19.35 8.80 -7.60
CA LYS A 138 -19.88 9.07 -8.96
C LYS A 138 -19.83 7.87 -9.90
N ASN A 139 -18.90 6.93 -9.68
CA ASN A 139 -18.72 5.79 -10.58
C ASN A 139 -19.02 4.44 -9.89
N PHE A 140 -19.69 4.45 -8.74
CA PHE A 140 -20.09 3.22 -8.05
C PHE A 140 -20.88 2.22 -8.94
N PRO A 141 -21.82 2.67 -9.81
CA PRO A 141 -22.50 1.75 -10.74
C PRO A 141 -21.57 1.08 -11.76
N MET A 142 -20.51 1.78 -12.18
CA MET A 142 -19.49 1.21 -13.08
C MET A 142 -18.73 0.09 -12.37
N LEU A 143 -18.38 0.29 -11.10
CA LEU A 143 -17.71 -0.72 -10.29
C LEU A 143 -18.56 -1.98 -10.12
N LEU A 144 -19.86 -1.82 -9.81
CA LEU A 144 -20.80 -2.95 -9.74
C LEU A 144 -20.80 -3.76 -11.03
N LYS A 145 -20.92 -3.07 -12.18
CA LYS A 145 -20.92 -3.71 -13.50
C LYS A 145 -19.64 -4.50 -13.77
N LEU A 146 -18.46 -3.95 -13.48
CA LEU A 146 -17.18 -4.67 -13.68
C LEU A 146 -17.10 -5.94 -12.84
N VAL A 147 -17.61 -5.89 -11.61
CA VAL A 147 -17.64 -7.05 -10.70
C VAL A 147 -18.64 -8.10 -11.18
N GLU A 148 -19.84 -7.68 -11.63
CA GLU A 148 -20.82 -8.60 -12.21
C GLU A 148 -20.28 -9.32 -13.45
N GLU A 149 -19.56 -8.62 -14.33
CA GLU A 149 -18.90 -9.23 -15.49
C GLU A 149 -17.85 -10.27 -15.07
N LEU A 150 -17.04 -9.97 -14.03
CA LEU A 150 -16.07 -10.92 -13.50
C LEU A 150 -16.74 -12.16 -12.89
N VAL A 151 -17.77 -11.97 -12.06
CA VAL A 151 -18.50 -13.07 -11.42
C VAL A 151 -19.24 -13.91 -12.46
N GLY A 152 -19.85 -13.28 -13.46
CA GLY A 152 -20.47 -13.96 -14.60
C GLY A 152 -19.46 -14.83 -15.37
N LYS A 153 -18.23 -14.34 -15.57
CA LYS A 153 -17.12 -15.15 -16.12
C LYS A 153 -16.82 -16.36 -15.24
N TRP A 154 -16.69 -16.19 -13.93
CA TRP A 154 -16.42 -17.32 -13.01
C TRP A 154 -17.57 -18.35 -13.01
N GLN A 155 -18.82 -17.90 -13.10
CA GLN A 155 -20.00 -18.77 -13.18
C GLN A 155 -20.12 -19.57 -14.49
N SER A 156 -19.44 -19.12 -15.54
CA SER A 156 -19.38 -19.79 -16.84
C SER A 156 -18.34 -20.90 -16.91
N PHE A 157 -17.42 -20.96 -15.95
CA PHE A 157 -16.42 -22.02 -15.92
C PHE A 157 -17.05 -23.38 -15.56
N PRO A 158 -16.54 -24.49 -16.13
CA PRO A 158 -16.88 -25.83 -15.70
C PRO A 158 -16.64 -26.02 -14.19
N LYS A 159 -17.46 -26.85 -13.53
CA LYS A 159 -17.45 -27.05 -12.07
C LYS A 159 -16.10 -27.54 -11.53
N ASP A 160 -15.34 -28.25 -12.34
CA ASP A 160 -14.04 -28.84 -12.03
C ASP A 160 -12.85 -27.92 -12.38
N GLN A 161 -13.09 -26.81 -13.08
CA GLN A 161 -12.05 -25.87 -13.45
C GLN A 161 -11.66 -24.96 -12.27
N HIS A 162 -10.36 -24.83 -12.04
CA HIS A 162 -9.81 -23.85 -11.11
C HIS A 162 -9.76 -22.45 -11.74
N THR A 163 -10.17 -21.45 -10.97
CA THR A 163 -10.14 -20.04 -11.33
C THR A 163 -8.80 -19.41 -10.94
N PRO A 164 -8.08 -18.74 -11.86
CA PRO A 164 -6.84 -18.04 -11.55
C PRO A 164 -7.16 -16.75 -10.76
N LEU A 165 -7.08 -16.84 -9.43
CA LEU A 165 -7.54 -15.79 -8.53
C LEU A 165 -6.73 -14.50 -8.71
N CYS A 166 -5.39 -14.61 -8.68
CA CYS A 166 -4.50 -13.46 -8.76
C CYS A 166 -4.67 -12.70 -10.08
N ALA A 167 -4.54 -13.37 -11.21
CA ALA A 167 -4.66 -12.76 -12.53
C ALA A 167 -6.00 -12.05 -12.74
N HIS A 168 -7.10 -12.65 -12.28
CA HIS A 168 -8.44 -12.08 -12.42
C HIS A 168 -8.65 -10.84 -11.55
N LEU A 169 -8.26 -10.89 -10.27
CA LEU A 169 -8.46 -9.76 -9.36
C LEU A 169 -7.47 -8.62 -9.59
N GLN A 170 -6.25 -8.91 -10.04
CA GLN A 170 -5.33 -7.89 -10.54
C GLN A 170 -5.89 -7.18 -11.77
N GLY A 171 -6.44 -7.95 -12.73
CA GLY A 171 -7.08 -7.38 -13.92
C GLY A 171 -8.27 -6.48 -13.57
N LEU A 172 -9.14 -6.94 -12.67
CA LEU A 172 -10.27 -6.15 -12.17
C LEU A 172 -9.79 -4.86 -11.48
N ALA A 173 -8.83 -4.96 -10.55
CA ALA A 173 -8.33 -3.80 -9.82
C ALA A 173 -7.70 -2.78 -10.79
N MET A 174 -6.89 -3.23 -11.74
CA MET A 174 -6.31 -2.36 -12.76
C MET A 174 -7.39 -1.66 -13.57
N LYS A 175 -8.40 -2.40 -14.04
CA LYS A 175 -9.51 -1.88 -14.84
C LYS A 175 -10.37 -0.88 -14.07
N ALA A 176 -10.67 -1.17 -12.80
CA ALA A 176 -11.50 -0.32 -11.94
C ALA A 176 -10.76 0.96 -11.55
N VAL A 177 -9.55 0.83 -10.99
CA VAL A 177 -8.75 1.96 -10.51
C VAL A 177 -8.40 2.90 -11.64
N THR A 178 -7.94 2.41 -12.79
CA THR A 178 -7.59 3.30 -13.91
C THR A 178 -8.81 4.03 -14.48
N GLN A 179 -9.98 3.41 -14.56
CA GLN A 179 -11.20 4.11 -15.00
C GLN A 179 -11.70 5.13 -13.98
N LEU A 180 -11.68 4.80 -12.68
CA LEU A 180 -12.00 5.74 -11.60
C LEU A 180 -11.00 6.90 -11.58
N ALA A 181 -9.72 6.61 -11.75
CA ALA A 181 -8.68 7.61 -11.64
C ALA A 181 -8.59 8.54 -12.87
N LEU A 182 -8.65 7.95 -14.06
CA LEU A 182 -8.24 8.56 -15.33
C LEU A 182 -9.39 8.65 -16.36
N GLY A 183 -10.55 8.07 -16.04
CA GLY A 183 -11.78 8.16 -16.83
C GLY A 183 -11.86 7.20 -18.02
N ASP A 184 -12.75 7.55 -18.97
CA ASP A 184 -13.25 6.64 -20.00
C ASP A 184 -12.21 6.08 -20.98
N ARG A 185 -11.02 6.68 -21.08
CA ARG A 185 -9.90 6.14 -21.87
C ARG A 185 -9.60 4.68 -21.49
N PHE A 186 -9.72 4.36 -20.22
CA PHE A 186 -9.43 3.03 -19.68
C PHE A 186 -10.61 2.05 -19.77
N ARG A 187 -11.70 2.42 -20.46
CA ARG A 187 -12.68 1.42 -20.95
C ARG A 187 -12.08 0.51 -22.01
N ASN A 188 -11.06 0.96 -22.74
CA ASN A 188 -10.32 0.15 -23.69
C ASN A 188 -9.32 -0.77 -22.97
N ASP A 189 -9.41 -2.08 -23.17
CA ASP A 189 -8.51 -3.06 -22.54
C ASP A 189 -7.06 -2.91 -22.99
N ALA A 190 -6.81 -2.43 -24.21
CA ALA A 190 -5.44 -2.21 -24.69
C ALA A 190 -4.71 -1.12 -23.86
N GLU A 191 -5.42 -0.06 -23.48
CA GLU A 191 -4.87 1.01 -22.61
C GLU A 191 -4.58 0.46 -21.21
N VAL A 192 -5.45 -0.39 -20.69
CA VAL A 192 -5.28 -1.04 -19.37
C VAL A 192 -4.09 -1.99 -19.37
N ILE A 193 -3.90 -2.76 -20.44
CA ILE A 193 -2.76 -3.68 -20.60
C ILE A 193 -1.44 -2.89 -20.70
N GLY A 194 -1.41 -1.81 -21.49
CA GLY A 194 -0.24 -0.93 -21.60
C GLY A 194 0.13 -0.32 -20.25
N PHE A 195 -0.86 0.21 -19.53
CA PHE A 195 -0.68 0.75 -18.18
C PHE A 195 -0.18 -0.31 -17.20
N ARG A 196 -0.78 -1.51 -17.21
CA ARG A 196 -0.38 -2.63 -16.36
C ARG A 196 1.10 -2.99 -16.53
N LYS A 197 1.60 -3.03 -17.77
CA LYS A 197 3.01 -3.34 -18.04
C LYS A 197 3.96 -2.35 -17.35
N ASN A 198 3.70 -1.06 -17.48
CA ASN A 198 4.53 -0.03 -16.86
C ASN A 198 4.36 -0.03 -15.34
N HIS A 199 3.15 -0.26 -14.87
CA HIS A 199 2.82 -0.39 -13.44
C HIS A 199 3.60 -1.54 -12.79
N GLU A 200 3.61 -2.73 -13.39
CA GLU A 200 4.35 -3.89 -12.89
C GLU A 200 5.86 -3.66 -12.89
N ALA A 201 6.41 -3.04 -13.94
CA ALA A 201 7.83 -2.69 -14.01
C ALA A 201 8.25 -1.71 -12.90
N ILE A 202 7.45 -0.68 -12.64
CA ILE A 202 7.70 0.29 -11.57
C ILE A 202 7.57 -0.38 -10.20
N TRP A 203 6.45 -1.08 -9.96
CA TRP A 203 6.17 -1.65 -8.64
C TRP A 203 7.13 -2.76 -8.23
N SER A 204 7.53 -3.61 -9.19
CA SER A 204 8.51 -4.67 -8.94
C SER A 204 9.85 -4.10 -8.48
N GLU A 205 10.29 -2.96 -9.03
CA GLU A 205 11.55 -2.33 -8.62
C GLU A 205 11.42 -1.58 -7.30
N ILE A 206 10.25 -0.98 -7.00
CA ILE A 206 9.95 -0.42 -5.68
C ILE A 206 9.99 -1.51 -4.59
N GLY A 207 9.34 -2.65 -4.83
CA GLY A 207 9.26 -3.75 -3.88
C GLY A 207 10.58 -4.50 -3.72
N LYS A 208 11.15 -4.98 -4.84
CA LYS A 208 12.40 -5.73 -4.86
C LYS A 208 13.58 -4.78 -4.86
N GLY A 209 13.78 -4.07 -5.97
CA GLY A 209 14.98 -3.29 -6.30
C GLY A 209 15.45 -2.26 -5.26
N TYR A 210 14.57 -1.46 -4.68
CA TYR A 210 14.92 -0.44 -3.70
C TYR A 210 15.04 -0.99 -2.27
N LEU A 211 14.14 -1.89 -1.85
CA LEU A 211 14.14 -2.41 -0.48
C LEU A 211 15.24 -3.47 -0.25
N ASP A 212 15.65 -4.18 -1.30
CA ASP A 212 16.79 -5.11 -1.27
C ASP A 212 18.09 -4.51 -1.86
N GLY A 213 18.01 -3.28 -2.39
CA GLY A 213 19.12 -2.54 -2.99
C GLY A 213 19.76 -3.20 -4.22
N SER A 214 19.10 -4.20 -4.82
CA SER A 214 19.57 -4.88 -6.02
C SER A 214 19.44 -4.03 -7.28
N MET A 215 18.66 -2.94 -7.26
CA MET A 215 18.51 -2.05 -8.41
C MET A 215 19.80 -1.29 -8.72
N GLU A 216 20.51 -0.80 -7.70
CA GLU A 216 21.79 -0.06 -7.89
C GLU A 216 22.89 -0.92 -8.50
N LYS A 217 22.76 -2.25 -8.39
CA LYS A 217 23.72 -3.23 -8.91
C LYS A 217 23.51 -3.55 -10.40
N SER A 218 22.48 -3.00 -11.05
CA SER A 218 22.12 -3.35 -12.44
C SER A 218 21.62 -2.14 -13.25
N SER A 219 22.46 -1.63 -14.16
CA SER A 219 22.10 -0.52 -15.06
C SER A 219 20.89 -0.82 -15.94
N ILE A 220 20.75 -2.05 -16.45
CA ILE A 220 19.64 -2.45 -17.33
C ILE A 220 18.29 -2.35 -16.61
N ARG A 221 18.22 -2.84 -15.36
CA ARG A 221 17.00 -2.75 -14.53
C ARG A 221 16.64 -1.30 -14.24
N LYS A 222 17.65 -0.47 -13.91
CA LYS A 222 17.45 0.96 -13.69
C LYS A 222 16.94 1.69 -14.93
N GLU A 223 17.53 1.44 -16.10
CA GLU A 223 17.05 2.00 -17.38
C GLU A 223 15.62 1.54 -17.70
N HIS A 224 15.28 0.28 -17.44
CA HIS A 224 13.93 -0.23 -17.63
C HIS A 224 12.91 0.46 -16.71
N TYR A 225 13.25 0.64 -15.43
CA TYR A 225 12.44 1.39 -14.46
C TYR A 225 12.22 2.84 -14.90
N GLU A 226 13.29 3.56 -15.24
CA GLU A 226 13.22 4.96 -15.66
C GLU A 226 12.39 5.12 -16.95
N SER A 227 12.51 4.19 -17.90
CA SER A 227 11.68 4.16 -19.12
C SER A 227 10.21 3.93 -18.79
N ALA A 228 9.90 2.95 -17.94
CA ALA A 228 8.52 2.65 -17.54
C ALA A 228 7.89 3.83 -16.78
N LEU A 229 8.65 4.48 -15.90
CA LEU A 229 8.23 5.67 -15.18
C LEU A 229 7.92 6.83 -16.14
N ALA A 230 8.84 7.16 -17.05
CA ALA A 230 8.67 8.24 -18.01
C ALA A 230 7.47 8.01 -18.96
N GLU A 231 7.27 6.76 -19.41
CA GLU A 231 6.09 6.38 -20.19
C GLU A 231 4.79 6.56 -19.40
N MET A 232 4.78 6.14 -18.14
CA MET A 232 3.62 6.29 -17.26
C MET A 232 3.28 7.77 -17.02
N GLU A 233 4.28 8.60 -16.73
CA GLU A 233 4.11 10.05 -16.59
C GLU A 233 3.56 10.68 -17.86
N THR A 234 4.04 10.25 -19.03
CA THR A 234 3.53 10.71 -20.34
C THR A 234 2.05 10.36 -20.52
N VAL A 235 1.64 9.14 -20.16
CA VAL A 235 0.23 8.72 -20.20
C VAL A 235 -0.62 9.58 -19.27
N LEU A 236 -0.18 9.80 -18.02
CA LEU A 236 -0.91 10.60 -17.03
C LEU A 236 -1.05 12.06 -17.48
N MET A 237 0.01 12.66 -18.01
CA MET A 237 -0.04 14.02 -18.57
C MET A 237 -0.96 14.13 -19.79
N SER A 238 -0.93 13.13 -20.68
CA SER A 238 -1.85 13.05 -21.82
C SER A 238 -3.30 13.00 -21.36
N VAL A 239 -3.63 12.16 -20.38
CA VAL A 239 -4.97 12.08 -19.78
C VAL A 239 -5.38 13.43 -19.20
N ALA A 240 -4.52 14.07 -18.40
CA ALA A 240 -4.81 15.36 -17.80
C ALA A 240 -5.10 16.44 -18.85
N LYS A 241 -4.33 16.45 -19.95
CA LYS A 241 -4.51 17.37 -21.07
C LYS A 241 -5.83 17.13 -21.81
N ASP A 242 -6.15 15.88 -22.13
CA ASP A 242 -7.37 15.52 -22.86
C ASP A 242 -8.63 15.87 -22.07
N ARG A 243 -8.55 15.78 -20.74
CA ARG A 243 -9.66 16.04 -19.82
C ARG A 243 -9.82 17.50 -19.43
N LYS A 244 -8.82 18.34 -19.65
CA LYS A 244 -8.87 19.77 -19.33
C LYS A 244 -10.00 20.45 -20.12
N GLY A 245 -10.99 21.00 -19.40
CA GLY A 245 -12.15 21.67 -20.01
C GLY A 245 -13.29 20.75 -20.44
N GLN A 246 -13.21 19.43 -20.18
CA GLN A 246 -14.35 18.53 -20.38
C GLN A 246 -15.47 18.78 -19.35
N ARG A 247 -16.72 18.54 -19.76
CA ARG A 247 -17.91 18.70 -18.90
C ARG A 247 -18.15 17.52 -17.96
N SER A 248 -17.70 16.31 -18.31
CA SER A 248 -17.85 15.12 -17.46
C SER A 248 -16.75 15.10 -16.42
N GLN A 249 -17.12 15.29 -15.15
CA GLN A 249 -16.21 15.49 -14.02
C GLN A 249 -16.39 14.38 -12.97
N THR A 250 -16.15 13.14 -13.38
CA THR A 250 -16.38 11.96 -12.53
C THR A 250 -15.08 11.24 -12.15
N ALA A 251 -13.98 11.46 -12.86
CA ALA A 251 -12.70 10.82 -12.54
C ALA A 251 -11.97 11.57 -11.43
N PHE A 252 -11.10 10.86 -10.70
CA PHE A 252 -10.20 11.44 -9.69
C PHE A 252 -9.44 12.66 -10.23
N VAL A 253 -8.82 12.51 -11.42
CA VAL A 253 -8.02 13.56 -12.06
C VAL A 253 -8.85 14.82 -12.36
N ASP A 254 -10.16 14.72 -12.56
CA ASP A 254 -11.01 15.90 -12.83
C ASP A 254 -11.11 16.81 -11.61
N THR A 255 -11.16 16.21 -10.40
CA THR A 255 -11.21 16.96 -9.15
C THR A 255 -9.89 17.71 -8.92
N LEU A 256 -8.77 17.07 -9.27
CA LEU A 256 -7.45 17.70 -9.19
C LEU A 256 -7.31 18.85 -10.20
N LEU A 257 -7.77 18.66 -11.44
CA LEU A 257 -7.72 19.68 -12.50
C LEU A 257 -8.56 20.93 -12.21
N GLN A 258 -9.59 20.81 -11.37
CA GLN A 258 -10.43 21.94 -10.94
C GLN A 258 -9.84 22.72 -9.76
N SER A 259 -8.75 22.22 -9.19
CA SER A 259 -8.09 22.81 -8.03
C SER A 259 -6.88 23.64 -8.45
N ASN A 260 -6.37 24.46 -7.54
CA ASN A 260 -5.19 25.30 -7.78
C ASN A 260 -3.89 24.47 -7.67
N LEU A 261 -3.76 23.45 -8.51
CA LEU A 261 -2.59 22.55 -8.57
C LEU A 261 -1.80 22.80 -9.85
N THR A 262 -0.49 22.66 -9.75
CA THR A 262 0.37 22.61 -10.94
C THR A 262 0.14 21.32 -11.73
N GLU A 263 0.42 21.33 -13.04
CA GLU A 263 0.28 20.12 -13.86
C GLU A 263 1.15 18.96 -13.33
N ARG A 264 2.33 19.27 -12.79
CA ARG A 264 3.19 18.31 -12.10
C ARG A 264 2.52 17.69 -10.88
N GLN A 265 1.91 18.51 -10.02
CA GLN A 265 1.18 18.05 -8.83
C GLN A 265 -0.03 17.17 -9.17
N VAL A 266 -0.73 17.47 -10.27
CA VAL A 266 -1.84 16.62 -10.76
C VAL A 266 -1.30 15.26 -11.23
N MET A 267 -0.18 15.27 -11.96
CA MET A 267 0.48 14.06 -12.44
C MET A 267 0.97 13.20 -11.26
N GLU A 268 1.72 13.78 -10.32
CA GLU A 268 2.30 13.06 -9.17
C GLU A 268 1.22 12.42 -8.29
N ASP A 269 0.13 13.13 -8.01
CA ASP A 269 -0.99 12.57 -7.23
C ASP A 269 -1.74 11.47 -8.00
N SER A 270 -1.90 11.62 -9.31
CA SER A 270 -2.50 10.60 -10.17
C SER A 270 -1.62 9.35 -10.24
N MET A 271 -0.29 9.53 -10.28
CA MET A 271 0.69 8.44 -10.22
C MET A 271 0.55 7.67 -8.90
N VAL A 272 0.57 8.37 -7.76
CA VAL A 272 0.42 7.74 -6.44
C VAL A 272 -0.89 6.96 -6.36
N PHE A 273 -2.01 7.60 -6.71
CA PHE A 273 -3.33 6.97 -6.58
C PHE A 273 -3.44 5.72 -7.45
N THR A 274 -3.02 5.79 -8.70
CA THR A 274 -3.14 4.66 -9.64
C THR A 274 -2.16 3.55 -9.33
N LEU A 275 -0.91 3.87 -8.96
CA LEU A 275 0.12 2.89 -8.64
C LEU A 275 -0.24 2.11 -7.37
N ALA A 276 -0.45 2.81 -6.26
CA ALA A 276 -0.78 2.19 -4.99
C ALA A 276 -2.21 1.62 -4.95
N GLY A 277 -3.19 2.36 -5.49
CA GLY A 277 -4.58 1.95 -5.52
C GLY A 277 -4.79 0.63 -6.26
N CYS A 278 -4.11 0.40 -7.38
CA CYS A 278 -4.15 -0.87 -8.11
C CYS A 278 -3.64 -2.05 -7.25
N VAL A 279 -2.45 -1.90 -6.65
CA VAL A 279 -1.80 -3.00 -5.90
C VAL A 279 -2.56 -3.33 -4.63
N ILE A 280 -2.93 -2.31 -3.85
CA ILE A 280 -3.63 -2.48 -2.57
C ILE A 280 -5.00 -3.11 -2.81
N THR A 281 -5.76 -2.60 -3.80
CA THR A 281 -7.08 -3.14 -4.14
C THR A 281 -7.00 -4.59 -4.61
N ALA A 282 -6.07 -4.91 -5.52
CA ALA A 282 -5.89 -6.26 -6.03
C ALA A 282 -5.61 -7.22 -4.88
N ASN A 283 -4.58 -6.94 -4.07
CA ASN A 283 -4.13 -7.86 -3.04
C ASN A 283 -5.12 -7.97 -1.87
N LEU A 284 -5.82 -6.90 -1.50
CA LEU A 284 -6.91 -7.00 -0.53
C LEU A 284 -7.99 -7.98 -1.00
N CYS A 285 -8.43 -7.87 -2.26
CA CYS A 285 -9.44 -8.78 -2.81
C CYS A 285 -8.91 -10.21 -2.88
N ILE A 286 -7.66 -10.40 -3.32
CA ILE A 286 -7.02 -11.72 -3.43
C ILE A 286 -6.95 -12.40 -2.07
N TRP A 287 -6.43 -11.72 -1.05
CA TRP A 287 -6.32 -12.27 0.29
C TRP A 287 -7.69 -12.54 0.91
N ALA A 288 -8.67 -11.65 0.72
CA ALA A 288 -10.01 -11.85 1.26
C ALA A 288 -10.67 -13.10 0.65
N VAL A 289 -10.63 -13.25 -0.68
CA VAL A 289 -11.18 -14.44 -1.35
C VAL A 289 -10.42 -15.71 -0.94
N HIS A 290 -9.10 -15.64 -0.81
CA HIS A 290 -8.30 -16.77 -0.34
C HIS A 290 -8.68 -17.20 1.08
N PHE A 291 -8.75 -16.29 2.05
CA PHE A 291 -9.12 -16.61 3.42
C PHE A 291 -10.56 -17.12 3.54
N LEU A 292 -11.49 -16.56 2.76
CA LEU A 292 -12.87 -17.07 2.69
C LEU A 292 -12.94 -18.48 2.09
N SER A 293 -12.08 -18.81 1.12
CA SER A 293 -12.02 -20.15 0.51
C SER A 293 -11.44 -21.23 1.44
N THR A 294 -10.77 -20.82 2.51
CA THR A 294 -10.14 -21.69 3.52
C THR A 294 -10.90 -21.69 4.85
N SER A 295 -11.90 -20.81 5.02
CA SER A 295 -12.65 -20.60 6.27
C SER A 295 -14.16 -20.67 6.01
N GLU A 296 -14.71 -21.89 5.94
CA GLU A 296 -16.13 -22.12 5.60
C GLU A 296 -17.09 -21.40 6.57
N ASP A 297 -16.87 -21.50 7.88
CA ASP A 297 -17.73 -20.86 8.89
C ASP A 297 -17.78 -19.34 8.73
N VAL A 298 -16.64 -18.71 8.43
CA VAL A 298 -16.56 -17.27 8.17
C VAL A 298 -17.31 -16.91 6.88
N GLN A 299 -17.15 -17.74 5.84
CA GLN A 299 -17.83 -17.53 4.57
C GLN A 299 -19.35 -17.60 4.70
N GLU A 300 -19.88 -18.58 5.44
CA GLU A 300 -21.32 -18.73 5.66
C GLU A 300 -21.88 -17.63 6.56
N LYS A 301 -21.16 -17.24 7.61
CA LYS A 301 -21.57 -16.12 8.47
C LYS A 301 -21.60 -14.78 7.70
N LEU A 302 -20.62 -14.56 6.82
CA LEU A 302 -20.59 -13.40 5.93
C LEU A 302 -21.74 -13.42 4.93
N HIS A 303 -22.03 -14.58 4.33
CA HIS A 303 -23.17 -14.73 3.44
C HIS A 303 -24.49 -14.41 4.13
N GLN A 304 -24.70 -14.90 5.35
CA GLN A 304 -25.92 -14.64 6.10
C GLN A 304 -26.12 -13.14 6.38
N GLU A 305 -25.08 -12.42 6.80
CA GLU A 305 -25.17 -10.96 6.98
C GLU A 305 -25.54 -10.25 5.65
N LEU A 306 -24.94 -10.67 4.55
CA LEU A 306 -25.23 -10.09 3.24
C LEU A 306 -26.69 -10.30 2.83
N GLU A 307 -27.27 -11.48 3.06
CA GLU A 307 -28.69 -11.73 2.81
C GLU A 307 -29.59 -10.92 3.73
N ASP A 308 -29.27 -10.83 5.01
CA ASP A 308 -30.07 -10.11 6.01
C ASP A 308 -30.11 -8.59 5.74
N VAL A 309 -28.99 -8.00 5.32
CA VAL A 309 -28.86 -6.53 5.14
C VAL A 309 -29.20 -6.09 3.71
N LEU A 310 -28.75 -6.85 2.71
CA LEU A 310 -28.92 -6.47 1.30
C LEU A 310 -30.23 -6.99 0.72
N GLY A 311 -30.71 -8.15 1.16
CA GLY A 311 -31.84 -8.85 0.56
C GLY A 311 -31.53 -9.24 -0.89
N SER A 312 -32.46 -8.98 -1.81
CA SER A 312 -32.26 -9.21 -3.26
C SER A 312 -31.35 -8.19 -3.93
N GLU A 313 -31.23 -6.98 -3.37
CA GLU A 313 -30.57 -5.85 -4.02
C GLU A 313 -29.04 -5.99 -4.04
N PRO A 314 -28.34 -5.41 -5.02
CA PRO A 314 -26.88 -5.27 -4.96
C PRO A 314 -26.47 -4.36 -3.79
N VAL A 315 -25.19 -4.43 -3.41
CA VAL A 315 -24.66 -3.51 -2.37
C VAL A 315 -24.73 -2.07 -2.87
N SER A 316 -25.06 -1.15 -1.96
CA SER A 316 -25.11 0.29 -2.20
C SER A 316 -24.32 1.05 -1.13
N LEU A 317 -23.87 2.26 -1.44
CA LEU A 317 -23.04 3.07 -0.54
C LEU A 317 -23.69 3.33 0.83
N ASP A 318 -25.02 3.47 0.88
CA ASP A 318 -25.80 3.67 2.10
C ASP A 318 -25.94 2.39 2.95
N LYS A 319 -25.81 1.21 2.33
CA LYS A 319 -25.85 -0.08 3.04
C LYS A 319 -24.48 -0.55 3.52
N ILE A 320 -23.37 -0.10 2.93
CA ILE A 320 -22.00 -0.49 3.36
C ILE A 320 -21.77 -0.30 4.88
N PRO A 321 -22.18 0.82 5.53
CA PRO A 321 -22.00 0.99 6.96
C PRO A 321 -22.74 -0.02 7.83
N GLN A 322 -23.77 -0.69 7.29
CA GLN A 322 -24.60 -1.66 8.00
C GLN A 322 -23.98 -3.07 8.02
N LEU A 323 -23.05 -3.36 7.11
CA LEU A 323 -22.34 -4.65 6.98
C LEU A 323 -21.20 -4.75 8.01
N ARG A 324 -21.53 -5.01 9.27
CA ARG A 324 -20.59 -4.97 10.39
C ARG A 324 -19.61 -6.14 10.36
N TYR A 325 -20.10 -7.36 10.22
CA TYR A 325 -19.27 -8.56 10.14
C TYR A 325 -18.40 -8.54 8.88
N PHE A 326 -18.91 -8.02 7.77
CA PHE A 326 -18.14 -7.77 6.56
C PHE A 326 -16.94 -6.86 6.81
N GLN A 327 -17.13 -5.74 7.52
CA GLN A 327 -16.02 -4.85 7.89
C GLN A 327 -14.99 -5.58 8.76
N GLN A 328 -15.44 -6.47 9.65
CA GLN A 328 -14.54 -7.32 10.45
C GLN A 328 -13.74 -8.29 9.58
N VAL A 329 -14.37 -8.90 8.57
CA VAL A 329 -13.69 -9.79 7.59
C VAL A 329 -12.61 -9.03 6.82
N LEU A 330 -12.89 -7.81 6.36
CA LEU A 330 -11.90 -6.99 5.66
C LEU A 330 -10.74 -6.58 6.58
N ASN A 331 -11.03 -6.15 7.81
CA ASN A 331 -9.99 -5.79 8.78
C ASN A 331 -9.10 -7.01 9.11
N GLU A 332 -9.70 -8.17 9.31
CA GLU A 332 -8.96 -9.41 9.58
C GLU A 332 -8.17 -9.89 8.36
N THR A 333 -8.65 -9.59 7.15
CA THR A 333 -7.89 -9.84 5.92
C THR A 333 -6.62 -9.01 5.91
N VAL A 334 -6.73 -7.70 6.15
CA VAL A 334 -5.57 -6.79 6.20
C VAL A 334 -4.58 -7.21 7.29
N ARG A 335 -5.08 -7.57 8.47
CA ARG A 335 -4.26 -8.03 9.60
C ARG A 335 -3.51 -9.33 9.28
N THR A 336 -4.25 -10.35 8.86
CA THR A 336 -3.70 -11.70 8.64
C THR A 336 -2.74 -11.74 7.46
N ALA A 337 -3.06 -11.03 6.37
CA ALA A 337 -2.18 -10.91 5.21
C ALA A 337 -0.98 -10.00 5.44
N LYS A 338 -0.98 -9.20 6.53
CA LYS A 338 -0.04 -8.08 6.75
C LYS A 338 -0.01 -7.17 5.52
N LEU A 339 -1.18 -6.72 5.06
CA LEU A 339 -1.34 -6.15 3.71
C LEU A 339 -0.33 -5.03 3.41
N THR A 340 -0.08 -4.12 4.34
CA THR A 340 1.02 -3.15 4.29
C THR A 340 1.90 -3.32 5.52
N PRO A 341 2.98 -4.14 5.43
CA PRO A 341 3.73 -4.58 6.61
C PRO A 341 4.67 -3.50 7.18
N ILE A 342 4.86 -2.39 6.47
CA ILE A 342 5.85 -1.37 6.78
C ILE A 342 5.24 0.02 6.55
N ALA A 343 5.48 0.94 7.47
CA ALA A 343 5.32 2.38 7.25
C ALA A 343 6.55 3.11 7.74
N ALA A 344 6.84 4.30 7.22
CA ALA A 344 7.99 5.10 7.66
C ALA A 344 7.64 6.57 7.85
N ARG A 345 8.34 7.22 8.77
CA ARG A 345 8.23 8.64 9.06
C ARG A 345 9.60 9.25 9.29
N LEU A 346 9.77 10.49 8.84
CA LEU A 346 10.93 11.29 9.21
C LEU A 346 10.63 12.06 10.51
N GLN A 347 11.54 11.96 11.47
CA GLN A 347 11.41 12.63 12.75
C GLN A 347 11.70 14.13 12.62
N GLU A 348 10.70 14.99 12.48
CA GLU A 348 11.00 16.44 12.28
C GLU A 348 11.52 17.17 13.53
N ASN A 349 11.21 16.67 14.73
CA ASN A 349 11.62 17.24 16.01
C ASN A 349 12.12 16.12 16.92
N GLU A 350 13.08 16.39 17.80
CA GLU A 350 13.50 15.41 18.80
C GLU A 350 12.30 14.94 19.63
N GLY A 351 12.17 13.62 19.82
CA GLY A 351 11.05 13.00 20.52
C GLY A 351 11.51 11.85 21.41
N LYS A 352 10.63 11.41 22.32
CA LYS A 352 10.93 10.33 23.26
C LYS A 352 9.99 9.14 23.03
N VAL A 353 10.56 7.94 23.02
CA VAL A 353 9.83 6.67 23.07
C VAL A 353 10.47 5.81 24.16
N ASP A 354 9.68 5.40 25.14
CA ASP A 354 10.11 4.79 26.40
C ASP A 354 11.18 5.65 27.11
N GLN A 355 12.37 5.07 27.36
CA GLN A 355 13.56 5.77 27.85
C GLN A 355 14.41 6.41 26.74
N HIS A 356 14.14 6.11 25.47
CA HIS A 356 14.99 6.48 24.35
C HIS A 356 14.62 7.84 23.75
N ILE A 357 15.64 8.59 23.35
CA ILE A 357 15.49 9.83 22.60
C ILE A 357 15.72 9.53 21.13
N ILE A 358 14.76 9.90 20.28
CA ILE A 358 14.84 9.83 18.83
C ILE A 358 15.18 11.22 18.30
N PRO A 359 16.41 11.43 17.77
CA PRO A 359 16.83 12.73 17.26
C PRO A 359 15.97 13.20 16.09
N LYS A 360 15.92 14.52 15.89
CA LYS A 360 15.44 15.12 14.64
C LYS A 360 16.19 14.52 13.44
N GLU A 361 15.49 14.42 12.32
CA GLU A 361 15.93 13.86 11.03
C GLU A 361 16.23 12.35 11.04
N THR A 362 15.87 11.64 12.10
CA THR A 362 15.93 10.17 12.15
C THR A 362 14.79 9.57 11.33
N LEU A 363 15.10 8.57 10.50
CA LEU A 363 14.07 7.75 9.86
C LEU A 363 13.51 6.75 10.88
N VAL A 364 12.20 6.77 11.07
CA VAL A 364 11.50 5.88 11.97
C VAL A 364 10.60 4.95 11.17
N ILE A 365 10.85 3.65 11.27
CA ILE A 365 10.09 2.60 10.61
C ILE A 365 9.11 1.97 11.62
N TYR A 366 7.85 1.93 11.24
CA TYR A 366 6.83 1.16 11.94
C TYR A 366 6.81 -0.24 11.34
N ALA A 367 7.22 -1.23 12.13
CA ALA A 367 7.21 -2.63 11.74
C ALA A 367 5.79 -3.20 11.86
N LEU A 368 4.84 -2.65 11.09
CA LEU A 368 3.41 -2.96 11.21
C LEU A 368 3.12 -4.46 11.08
N GLY A 369 3.81 -5.18 10.20
CA GLY A 369 3.65 -6.62 10.07
C GLY A 369 4.05 -7.40 11.33
N VAL A 370 5.05 -6.90 12.09
CA VAL A 370 5.43 -7.46 13.40
C VAL A 370 4.32 -7.16 14.40
N VAL A 371 3.84 -5.92 14.44
CA VAL A 371 2.76 -5.49 15.34
C VAL A 371 1.45 -6.25 15.09
N LEU A 372 1.11 -6.55 13.83
CA LEU A 372 -0.11 -7.28 13.45
C LEU A 372 -0.07 -8.77 13.82
N GLN A 373 1.12 -9.30 14.15
CA GLN A 373 1.35 -10.67 14.57
C GLN A 373 1.79 -10.80 16.04
N ASP A 374 1.88 -9.68 16.76
CA ASP A 374 2.19 -9.66 18.18
C ASP A 374 1.12 -10.38 18.99
N ALA A 375 1.51 -11.45 19.69
CA ALA A 375 0.60 -12.29 20.47
C ALA A 375 0.06 -11.60 21.72
N ASP A 376 0.76 -10.57 22.23
CA ASP A 376 0.30 -9.77 23.37
C ASP A 376 -0.84 -8.83 22.95
N THR A 377 -0.85 -8.42 21.67
CA THR A 377 -1.90 -7.57 21.08
C THR A 377 -3.03 -8.40 20.46
N TRP A 378 -2.71 -9.51 19.77
CA TRP A 378 -3.65 -10.30 18.96
C TRP A 378 -3.62 -11.78 19.37
N SER A 379 -4.69 -12.27 20.02
CA SER A 379 -4.77 -13.68 20.45
C SER A 379 -4.80 -14.66 19.26
N CYS A 380 -3.96 -15.70 19.24
CA CYS A 380 -3.84 -16.59 18.07
C CYS A 380 -3.62 -15.81 16.76
N PRO A 381 -2.51 -15.05 16.64
CA PRO A 381 -2.32 -14.04 15.59
C PRO A 381 -2.30 -14.60 14.16
N TYR A 382 -2.02 -15.90 13.99
CA TYR A 382 -1.99 -16.54 12.67
C TYR A 382 -3.35 -17.13 12.24
N LYS A 383 -4.34 -17.17 13.13
CA LYS A 383 -5.70 -17.62 12.80
C LYS A 383 -6.46 -16.47 12.16
N PHE A 384 -7.09 -16.72 11.01
CA PHE A 384 -8.06 -15.82 10.41
C PHE A 384 -9.37 -15.86 11.20
N ASP A 385 -9.61 -14.86 12.04
CA ASP A 385 -10.74 -14.79 12.95
C ASP A 385 -11.37 -13.38 12.99
N PRO A 386 -12.37 -13.10 12.13
CA PRO A 386 -13.02 -11.80 12.08
C PRO A 386 -13.69 -11.39 13.38
N ASP A 387 -14.16 -12.34 14.20
CA ASP A 387 -14.88 -12.03 15.44
C ASP A 387 -14.00 -11.32 16.46
N ARG A 388 -12.68 -11.35 16.29
CA ARG A 388 -11.74 -10.52 17.05
C ARG A 388 -12.05 -9.02 16.99
N PHE A 389 -12.60 -8.54 15.88
CA PHE A 389 -12.97 -7.14 15.72
C PHE A 389 -14.34 -6.78 16.30
N THR A 390 -14.98 -7.71 17.03
CA THR A 390 -16.06 -7.35 17.97
C THR A 390 -15.53 -6.56 19.16
N GLU A 391 -14.29 -6.83 19.58
CA GLU A 391 -13.63 -6.17 20.70
C GLU A 391 -13.21 -4.73 20.37
N ASP A 392 -13.55 -3.79 21.25
CA ASP A 392 -13.18 -2.37 21.12
C ASP A 392 -11.67 -2.15 21.10
N SER A 393 -10.92 -2.94 21.88
CA SER A 393 -9.47 -2.85 21.98
C SER A 393 -8.78 -3.17 20.66
N ALA A 394 -9.24 -4.23 19.98
CA ALA A 394 -8.76 -4.62 18.66
C ALA A 394 -9.02 -3.51 17.63
N ARG A 395 -10.25 -2.98 17.59
CA ARG A 395 -10.64 -1.88 16.67
C ARG A 395 -9.81 -0.61 16.91
N LYS A 396 -9.61 -0.21 18.16
CA LYS A 396 -8.80 0.97 18.53
C LYS A 396 -7.34 0.80 18.14
N SER A 397 -6.76 -0.37 18.40
CA SER A 397 -5.37 -0.69 18.02
C SER A 397 -5.22 -0.67 16.51
N PHE A 398 -6.14 -1.30 15.77
CA PHE A 398 -6.12 -1.32 14.31
C PHE A 398 -6.26 0.07 13.67
N SER A 399 -7.12 0.91 14.23
CA SER A 399 -7.28 2.29 13.75
C SER A 399 -6.06 3.15 14.07
N LEU A 400 -5.43 2.99 15.24
CA LEU A 400 -4.19 3.67 15.60
C LEU A 400 -3.05 3.35 14.62
N LEU A 401 -2.99 2.10 14.13
CA LEU A 401 -2.00 1.65 13.15
C LEU A 401 -2.27 2.17 11.73
N GLY A 402 -3.37 2.91 11.51
CA GLY A 402 -3.70 3.47 10.20
C GLY A 402 -4.35 2.47 9.24
N PHE A 403 -4.99 1.42 9.75
CA PHE A 403 -5.68 0.45 8.91
C PHE A 403 -7.20 0.64 8.84
N SER A 404 -7.78 1.50 9.69
CA SER A 404 -9.21 1.80 9.69
C SER A 404 -9.54 3.21 10.19
N GLY A 405 -10.75 3.67 9.87
CA GLY A 405 -11.24 5.00 10.25
C GLY A 405 -10.52 6.14 9.51
N ASN A 406 -10.49 7.32 10.12
CA ASN A 406 -9.89 8.53 9.53
C ASN A 406 -8.35 8.49 9.44
N GLN A 407 -7.73 7.52 10.11
CA GLN A 407 -6.28 7.30 10.06
C GLN A 407 -5.86 6.39 8.90
N ALA A 408 -6.81 5.69 8.27
CA ALA A 408 -6.54 4.88 7.11
C ALA A 408 -6.16 5.75 5.91
N CYS A 409 -5.13 5.34 5.18
CA CYS A 409 -4.74 6.03 3.95
C CYS A 409 -5.89 5.98 2.92
N PRO A 410 -5.98 6.99 2.03
CA PRO A 410 -7.06 7.09 1.06
C PRO A 410 -7.19 5.86 0.16
N GLU A 411 -6.08 5.26 -0.26
CA GLU A 411 -6.05 4.08 -1.14
C GLU A 411 -6.58 2.84 -0.46
N LEU A 412 -6.29 2.63 0.83
CA LEU A 412 -6.83 1.51 1.60
C LEU A 412 -8.35 1.67 1.80
N ARG A 413 -8.81 2.89 2.09
CA ARG A 413 -10.25 3.19 2.18
C ARG A 413 -10.97 2.92 0.87
N PHE A 414 -10.38 3.34 -0.24
CA PHE A 414 -10.87 3.04 -1.58
C PHE A 414 -10.92 1.51 -1.81
N ALA A 415 -9.83 0.81 -1.47
CA ALA A 415 -9.73 -0.63 -1.63
C ALA A 415 -10.78 -1.38 -0.80
N TYR A 416 -11.09 -0.95 0.43
CA TYR A 416 -12.17 -1.54 1.22
C TYR A 416 -13.53 -1.45 0.52
N THR A 417 -13.84 -0.32 -0.12
CA THR A 417 -15.10 -0.17 -0.84
C THR A 417 -15.13 -1.04 -2.10
N VAL A 418 -14.03 -1.13 -2.85
CA VAL A 418 -13.94 -2.05 -4.00
C VAL A 418 -14.06 -3.50 -3.55
N ALA A 419 -13.33 -3.91 -2.52
CA ALA A 419 -13.45 -5.23 -1.93
C ALA A 419 -14.87 -5.50 -1.41
N THR A 420 -15.57 -4.47 -0.93
CA THR A 420 -16.97 -4.59 -0.52
C THR A 420 -17.87 -4.97 -1.68
N VAL A 421 -17.72 -4.30 -2.82
CA VAL A 421 -18.47 -4.64 -4.03
C VAL A 421 -18.10 -6.04 -4.55
N VAL A 422 -16.81 -6.36 -4.57
CA VAL A 422 -16.30 -7.68 -5.01
C VAL A 422 -16.87 -8.80 -4.15
N LEU A 423 -16.62 -8.79 -2.83
CA LEU A 423 -16.98 -9.92 -1.98
C LEU A 423 -18.48 -10.00 -1.74
N SER A 424 -19.22 -8.88 -1.70
CA SER A 424 -20.68 -8.95 -1.60
C SER A 424 -21.31 -9.66 -2.80
N THR A 425 -20.79 -9.44 -4.00
CA THR A 425 -21.26 -10.11 -5.22
C THR A 425 -20.78 -11.56 -5.27
N VAL A 426 -19.49 -11.80 -5.00
CA VAL A 426 -18.88 -13.12 -5.03
C VAL A 426 -19.51 -14.04 -3.98
N VAL A 427 -19.59 -13.62 -2.72
CA VAL A 427 -20.05 -14.47 -1.61
C VAL A 427 -21.55 -14.74 -1.66
N ARG A 428 -22.36 -13.84 -2.22
CA ARG A 428 -23.79 -14.12 -2.42
C ARG A 428 -24.06 -15.12 -3.54
N GLN A 429 -23.28 -15.05 -4.62
CA GLN A 429 -23.56 -15.86 -5.82
C GLN A 429 -22.74 -17.15 -5.90
N LEU A 430 -21.60 -17.21 -5.21
CA LEU A 430 -20.63 -18.29 -5.29
C LEU A 430 -20.22 -18.79 -3.90
N LYS A 431 -20.03 -20.10 -3.80
CA LYS A 431 -19.32 -20.76 -2.71
C LYS A 431 -17.88 -20.99 -3.15
N LEU A 432 -16.94 -20.60 -2.29
CA LEU A 432 -15.51 -20.57 -2.57
C LEU A 432 -14.82 -21.75 -1.88
N TYR A 433 -13.91 -22.42 -2.59
CA TYR A 433 -13.14 -23.55 -2.07
C TYR A 433 -11.67 -23.40 -2.42
N GLN A 434 -10.80 -23.71 -1.46
CA GLN A 434 -9.37 -23.85 -1.74
C GLN A 434 -9.12 -25.02 -2.72
N VAL A 435 -8.08 -24.90 -3.53
CA VAL A 435 -7.58 -26.03 -4.33
C VAL A 435 -6.81 -26.99 -3.43
N LYS A 436 -7.15 -28.29 -3.47
CA LYS A 436 -6.50 -29.30 -2.63
C LYS A 436 -5.00 -29.37 -2.94
N GLY A 437 -4.18 -29.31 -1.89
CA GLY A 437 -2.71 -29.41 -2.00
C GLY A 437 -2.01 -28.12 -2.41
N GLN A 438 -2.74 -27.03 -2.69
CA GLN A 438 -2.14 -25.73 -2.93
C GLN A 438 -1.72 -25.08 -1.60
N VAL A 439 -0.47 -24.64 -1.54
CA VAL A 439 0.06 -23.83 -0.43
C VAL A 439 0.24 -22.41 -0.95
N VAL A 440 -0.31 -21.43 -0.24
CA VAL A 440 -0.19 -20.02 -0.60
C VAL A 440 0.78 -19.35 0.37
N GLU A 441 1.95 -18.98 -0.14
CA GLU A 441 2.95 -18.22 0.62
C GLU A 441 2.80 -16.73 0.33
N ALA A 442 2.94 -15.90 1.37
CA ALA A 442 2.98 -14.46 1.22
C ALA A 442 4.40 -13.98 0.89
N ARG A 443 4.51 -13.01 0.00
CA ARG A 443 5.71 -12.21 -0.26
C ARG A 443 5.50 -10.83 0.35
N SER A 444 6.36 -10.49 1.30
CA SER A 444 6.26 -9.24 2.07
C SER A 444 7.12 -8.13 1.45
N GLU A 445 6.54 -7.37 0.53
CA GLU A 445 7.11 -6.13 -0.02
C GLU A 445 6.42 -4.90 0.64
N LEU A 446 6.30 -3.76 -0.06
CA LEU A 446 5.48 -2.64 0.44
C LEU A 446 4.01 -3.03 0.63
N VAL A 447 3.51 -3.92 -0.23
CA VAL A 447 2.21 -4.56 -0.11
C VAL A 447 2.42 -6.07 -0.16
N SER A 448 1.84 -6.80 0.79
CA SER A 448 1.89 -8.26 0.83
C SER A 448 1.11 -8.85 -0.34
N THR A 449 1.77 -9.71 -1.11
CA THR A 449 1.20 -10.37 -2.29
C THR A 449 1.40 -11.89 -2.19
N PRO A 450 0.56 -12.73 -2.82
CA PRO A 450 0.91 -14.13 -2.99
C PRO A 450 2.20 -14.28 -3.80
N LYS A 451 3.07 -15.18 -3.36
CA LYS A 451 4.37 -15.42 -4.01
C LYS A 451 4.22 -15.98 -5.42
N ASP A 452 3.20 -16.81 -5.62
CA ASP A 452 2.83 -17.47 -6.87
C ASP A 452 1.34 -17.23 -7.16
N ASP A 453 0.90 -17.54 -8.37
CA ASP A 453 -0.52 -17.45 -8.72
C ASP A 453 -1.36 -18.39 -7.84
N THR A 454 -2.28 -17.79 -7.09
CA THR A 454 -3.28 -18.51 -6.27
C THR A 454 -4.47 -18.90 -7.13
N TRP A 455 -5.01 -20.10 -6.88
CA TRP A 455 -6.18 -20.62 -7.57
C TRP A 455 -7.27 -21.01 -6.58
N ILE A 456 -8.53 -20.92 -7.00
CA ILE A 456 -9.69 -21.35 -6.22
C ILE A 456 -10.64 -22.18 -7.08
N THR A 457 -11.46 -22.99 -6.45
CA THR A 457 -12.65 -23.58 -7.08
C THR A 457 -13.88 -22.82 -6.61
N VAL A 458 -14.85 -22.63 -7.50
CA VAL A 458 -16.12 -21.96 -7.18
C VAL A 458 -17.30 -22.84 -7.57
N SER A 459 -18.38 -22.80 -6.80
CA SER A 459 -19.69 -23.35 -7.19
C SER A 459 -20.76 -22.29 -7.01
N ARG A 460 -21.85 -22.35 -7.78
CA ARG A 460 -22.99 -21.45 -7.55
C ARG A 460 -23.60 -21.72 -6.17
N ARG A 461 -24.04 -20.66 -5.49
CA ARG A 461 -24.92 -20.76 -4.31
C ARG A 461 -26.36 -20.99 -4.77
N SER A 462 -27.07 -21.81 -4.00
CA SER A 462 -28.45 -22.25 -4.26
C SER A 462 -29.47 -21.31 -3.65
#